data_AF-A0A6P6WJT2-F1
#
_entry.id   AF-A0A6P6WJT2-F1
#
_cell.length_a   1.000
_cell.length_b   1.000
_cell.length_c   1.000
_cell.angle_alpha   90.00
_cell.angle_beta   90.00
_cell.angle_gamma   90.00
#
_symmetry.space_group_name_H-M   'P 1'
#
loop_
_entity.id
_entity.type
_entity.pdbx_description
1 polymer ?
#
loop_
_entity_poly.entity_id
_entity_poly.type
_entity_poly.pdbx_seq_one_letter_code
_entity_poly.pdbx_strand_id
1 'polypeptide(L)'
;MGGSGMHIIIDLKLKAMQAPASKPLSFSILLSSSLILIFISSSLHPAQADQPLLTPIKKDTSTNLYSVSAYLKTPLQHTNLHLDLGASLTWVDCTRRYKSSTYRHLLYNASLCLELDTGIYGNCFKRPGPSCFNDSCEFFPENSVTRQVAIGDILLDSLALPATDGRNPGKLGLDSDFVFSCGTTKLLRGLARGVTGLAALGRFNFSLPAQLSRAFSSPLIFAICLPSTPSANGAAFFNSAGPYYFLPGIDLSKSLIYTPLLLNPYGGTVITYPNRPSDEYFIGVTSIKVNGNAVPLNKTLLAINQENGFGGTKVTTSTPYTLLQTSIFKAFTAAFEQESAALNLSSITPVKPFSLCYEADKIASTRVGPAVPTIDLVLQSDDVFWRIFGPNSMVSVKVNGVNGLCLGFVDGGPNPRTSIVIGGHQIEDNLLQFDLVSNRLGFSSSVLFRSTTCSNFNFITNK
;
A
#
# COMPACT_ATOMS: atom_id res chain seq x y z
N MET A 1 -71.54 -0.54 -2.47
CA MET A 1 -70.79 0.43 -1.65
C MET A 1 -69.43 0.58 -2.32
N GLY A 2 -69.07 1.62 -3.06
CA GLY A 2 -69.45 3.04 -3.02
C GLY A 2 -68.23 3.85 -2.57
N GLY A 3 -67.69 4.70 -3.46
CA GLY A 3 -66.59 5.65 -3.22
C GLY A 3 -65.33 5.31 -4.04
N SER A 4 -65.15 5.74 -5.30
CA SER A 4 -65.22 7.07 -5.94
C SER A 4 -64.04 7.98 -5.55
N GLY A 5 -63.06 8.07 -6.46
CA GLY A 5 -62.07 9.14 -6.48
C GLY A 5 -62.65 10.40 -7.13
N MET A 6 -61.99 11.53 -6.89
CA MET A 6 -62.23 12.77 -7.64
C MET A 6 -60.93 13.58 -7.74
N HIS A 7 -60.40 13.63 -8.97
CA HIS A 7 -59.40 14.59 -9.41
C HIS A 7 -60.09 15.94 -9.67
N ILE A 8 -59.49 17.04 -9.21
CA ILE A 8 -59.91 18.40 -9.54
C ILE A 8 -58.92 18.98 -10.55
N ILE A 9 -59.42 19.28 -11.74
CA ILE A 9 -58.79 20.08 -12.80
C ILE A 9 -59.33 21.50 -12.64
N ILE A 10 -58.45 22.50 -12.59
CA ILE A 10 -58.86 23.92 -12.64
C ILE A 10 -58.37 24.51 -13.96
N ASP A 11 -59.35 24.81 -14.80
CA ASP A 11 -59.27 25.58 -16.05
C ASP A 11 -59.08 27.08 -15.73
N LEU A 12 -58.08 27.72 -16.33
CA LEU A 12 -57.93 29.18 -16.29
C LEU A 12 -57.83 29.73 -17.71
N LYS A 13 -58.95 30.31 -18.17
CA LYS A 13 -59.11 31.00 -19.45
C LYS A 13 -58.24 32.26 -19.55
N LEU A 14 -57.52 32.37 -20.66
CA LEU A 14 -56.89 33.61 -21.14
C LEU A 14 -57.96 34.67 -21.46
N LYS A 15 -57.69 35.92 -21.05
CA LYS A 15 -58.31 37.11 -21.64
C LYS A 15 -57.22 38.14 -21.91
N ALA A 16 -56.98 38.41 -23.19
CA ALA A 16 -56.05 39.43 -23.65
C ALA A 16 -56.69 40.82 -23.59
N MET A 17 -55.96 41.83 -23.08
CA MET A 17 -56.25 43.24 -23.33
C MET A 17 -54.93 44.00 -23.56
N GLN A 18 -54.95 44.85 -24.58
CA GLN A 18 -53.83 45.58 -25.17
C GLN A 18 -53.29 46.73 -24.29
N ALA A 19 -52.01 47.03 -24.52
CA ALA A 19 -51.24 48.11 -23.94
C ALA A 19 -51.63 49.51 -24.45
N PRO A 20 -51.20 50.57 -23.74
CA PRO A 20 -50.75 51.80 -24.38
C PRO A 20 -49.28 52.09 -24.06
N ALA A 21 -48.61 52.67 -25.05
CA ALA A 21 -47.19 53.01 -25.06
C ALA A 21 -46.85 54.24 -24.19
N SER A 22 -45.68 54.21 -23.54
CA SER A 22 -45.00 55.41 -23.03
C SER A 22 -43.47 55.25 -23.10
N LYS A 23 -42.80 56.37 -23.34
CA LYS A 23 -41.44 56.56 -23.89
C LYS A 23 -40.30 56.14 -22.94
N PRO A 24 -39.09 55.83 -23.46
CA PRO A 24 -37.95 55.43 -22.63
C PRO A 24 -37.31 56.65 -21.93
N LEU A 25 -37.10 56.54 -20.61
CA LEU A 25 -36.25 57.43 -19.84
C LEU A 25 -34.88 56.76 -19.67
N SER A 26 -33.84 57.35 -20.25
CA SER A 26 -32.46 56.88 -20.16
C SER A 26 -31.90 57.11 -18.75
N PHE A 27 -31.68 56.04 -17.99
CA PHE A 27 -30.88 56.07 -16.76
C PHE A 27 -29.46 55.61 -17.08
N SER A 28 -28.51 56.55 -17.06
CA SER A 28 -27.08 56.26 -17.12
C SER A 28 -26.61 55.74 -15.76
N ILE A 29 -26.44 54.42 -15.63
CA ILE A 29 -25.80 53.79 -14.48
C ILE A 29 -24.29 53.79 -14.75
N LEU A 30 -23.56 54.66 -14.05
CA LEU A 30 -22.10 54.60 -13.95
C LEU A 30 -21.73 53.40 -13.09
N LEU A 31 -21.31 52.29 -13.72
CA LEU A 31 -20.72 51.14 -13.04
C LEU A 31 -19.28 51.50 -12.62
N SER A 32 -19.09 51.91 -11.36
CA SER A 32 -17.76 52.01 -10.76
C SER A 32 -17.24 50.61 -10.46
N SER A 33 -16.31 50.12 -11.28
CA SER A 33 -15.58 48.87 -11.07
C SER A 33 -14.58 49.02 -9.91
N SER A 34 -15.04 48.87 -8.68
CA SER A 34 -14.15 48.62 -7.53
C SER A 34 -13.89 47.12 -7.45
N LEU A 35 -12.79 46.69 -8.07
CA LEU A 35 -12.26 45.34 -7.95
C LEU A 35 -11.69 45.16 -6.53
N ILE A 36 -12.52 44.67 -5.60
CA ILE A 36 -12.06 44.27 -4.27
C ILE A 36 -11.30 42.95 -4.45
N LEU A 37 -9.98 43.03 -4.57
CA LEU A 37 -9.06 41.90 -4.42
C LEU A 37 -9.12 41.44 -2.96
N ILE A 38 -10.00 40.49 -2.67
CA ILE A 38 -9.94 39.73 -1.43
C ILE A 38 -8.70 38.83 -1.54
N PHE A 39 -7.59 39.27 -0.95
CA PHE A 39 -6.45 38.39 -0.68
C PHE A 39 -6.91 37.38 0.37
N ILE A 40 -7.43 36.23 -0.09
CA ILE A 40 -7.51 35.05 0.75
C ILE A 40 -6.06 34.60 0.93
N SER A 41 -5.43 35.05 2.02
CA SER A 41 -4.18 34.50 2.50
C SER A 41 -4.45 33.11 3.08
N SER A 42 -4.78 32.15 2.22
CA SER A 42 -4.55 30.75 2.50
C SER A 42 -3.03 30.57 2.55
N SER A 43 -2.51 30.30 3.73
CA SER A 43 -1.14 29.84 3.95
C SER A 43 -0.95 28.47 3.28
N LEU A 44 -0.92 28.46 1.96
CA LEU A 44 -0.45 27.36 1.14
C LEU A 44 1.07 27.51 1.12
N HIS A 45 1.77 26.66 1.86
CA HIS A 45 3.20 26.47 1.61
C HIS A 45 3.38 26.18 0.12
N PRO A 46 4.29 26.89 -0.58
CA PRO A 46 4.51 26.64 -1.99
C PRO A 46 4.96 25.20 -2.14
N ALA A 47 4.19 24.41 -2.90
CA ALA A 47 4.57 23.05 -3.23
C ALA A 47 5.92 23.09 -3.94
N GLN A 48 6.81 22.19 -3.55
CA GLN A 48 8.14 22.08 -4.12
C GLN A 48 8.04 21.59 -5.57
N ALA A 49 9.10 21.80 -6.35
CA ALA A 49 9.17 21.30 -7.72
C ALA A 49 9.20 19.76 -7.74
N ASP A 50 8.77 19.18 -8.87
CA ASP A 50 8.72 17.74 -9.09
C ASP A 50 10.06 17.07 -8.71
N GLN A 51 9.99 16.15 -7.74
CA GLN A 51 11.17 15.55 -7.14
C GLN A 51 10.91 14.07 -6.82
N PRO A 52 11.54 13.14 -7.56
CA PRO A 52 11.57 11.74 -7.18
C PRO A 52 12.31 11.55 -5.85
N LEU A 53 11.73 10.73 -4.97
CA LEU A 53 12.28 10.43 -3.66
C LEU A 53 12.57 8.93 -3.51
N LEU A 54 13.47 8.59 -2.60
CA LEU A 54 13.98 7.24 -2.40
C LEU A 54 14.16 6.94 -0.92
N THR A 55 13.93 5.69 -0.53
CA THR A 55 14.35 5.16 0.77
C THR A 55 14.82 3.70 0.66
N PRO A 56 15.85 3.28 1.43
CA PRO A 56 16.22 1.88 1.53
C PRO A 56 15.11 1.06 2.22
N ILE A 57 14.90 -0.15 1.72
CA ILE A 57 14.05 -1.16 2.35
C ILE A 57 14.95 -2.22 2.99
N LYS A 58 14.73 -2.54 4.26
CA LYS A 58 15.48 -3.59 4.97
C LYS A 58 14.58 -4.75 5.36
N LYS A 59 15.01 -5.98 5.07
CA LYS A 59 14.39 -7.22 5.55
C LYS A 59 14.89 -7.55 6.96
N ASP A 60 13.97 -7.83 7.87
CA ASP A 60 14.26 -8.24 9.24
C ASP A 60 14.48 -9.75 9.33
N THR A 61 15.59 -10.17 9.93
CA THR A 61 15.98 -11.59 10.03
C THR A 61 15.04 -12.42 10.90
N SER A 62 14.36 -11.81 11.86
CA SER A 62 13.56 -12.54 12.86
C SER A 62 12.11 -12.74 12.43
N THR A 63 11.56 -11.75 11.74
CA THR A 63 10.14 -11.70 11.35
C THR A 63 9.94 -11.95 9.86
N ASN A 64 11.00 -11.81 9.04
CA ASN A 64 10.92 -11.74 7.57
C ASN A 64 9.99 -10.62 7.07
N LEU A 65 9.80 -9.58 7.88
CA LEU A 65 9.07 -8.36 7.53
C LEU A 65 10.05 -7.26 7.10
N TYR A 66 9.50 -6.17 6.57
CA TYR A 66 10.30 -5.10 5.99
C TYR A 66 10.15 -3.79 6.76
N SER A 67 11.18 -2.96 6.72
CA SER A 67 11.16 -1.59 7.20
C SER A 67 11.77 -0.64 6.16
N VAL A 68 11.35 0.62 6.23
CA VAL A 68 11.92 1.74 5.48
C VAL A 68 12.52 2.76 6.44
N SER A 69 13.49 3.53 5.94
CA SER A 69 14.10 4.63 6.68
C SER A 69 13.50 5.97 6.25
N ALA A 70 13.23 6.85 7.21
CA ALA A 70 12.89 8.24 6.94
C ALA A 70 13.62 9.15 7.93
N TYR A 71 13.68 10.45 7.64
CA TYR A 71 14.13 11.45 8.61
C TYR A 71 12.91 12.18 9.14
N LEU A 72 12.60 12.02 10.43
CA LEU A 72 11.45 12.65 11.08
C LEU A 72 11.93 13.71 12.09
N LYS A 73 11.03 14.63 12.45
CA LYS A 73 11.19 15.65 13.52
C LYS A 73 12.13 16.81 13.14
N THR A 74 12.22 17.78 14.03
CA THR A 74 13.24 18.84 14.01
C THR A 74 14.02 18.88 15.34
N PRO A 75 15.36 18.75 15.32
CA PRO A 75 16.21 18.43 14.17
C PRO A 75 15.88 17.03 13.59
N LEU A 76 16.11 16.87 12.29
CA LEU A 76 15.83 15.63 11.55
C LEU A 76 16.58 14.44 12.17
N GLN A 77 15.83 13.39 12.46
CA GLN A 77 16.31 12.16 13.09
C GLN A 77 16.00 10.96 12.21
N HIS A 78 17.02 10.15 11.94
CA HIS A 78 16.85 8.89 11.23
C HIS A 78 15.91 7.96 12.01
N THR A 79 14.86 7.51 11.35
CA THR A 79 13.74 6.78 11.94
C THR A 79 13.39 5.59 11.05
N ASN A 80 13.38 4.40 11.64
CA ASN A 80 12.94 3.19 10.96
C ASN A 80 11.44 2.96 11.20
N LEU A 81 10.71 2.71 10.12
CA LEU A 81 9.28 2.47 10.13
C LEU A 81 8.99 1.13 9.46
N HIS A 82 8.08 0.33 10.02
CA HIS A 82 7.61 -0.88 9.36
C HIS A 82 6.95 -0.52 8.03
N LEU A 83 7.30 -1.23 6.96
CA LEU A 83 6.72 -1.00 5.64
C LEU A 83 5.37 -1.70 5.54
N ASP A 84 4.29 -0.94 5.39
CA ASP A 84 2.95 -1.48 5.22
C ASP A 84 2.28 -0.92 3.96
N LEU A 85 2.07 -1.80 2.97
CA LEU A 85 1.39 -1.46 1.72
C LEU A 85 -0.11 -1.17 1.88
N GLY A 86 -0.77 -1.75 2.89
CA GLY A 86 -2.22 -1.67 3.03
C GLY A 86 -2.72 -0.64 4.04
N ALA A 87 -1.82 -0.11 4.89
CA ALA A 87 -2.21 0.84 5.93
C ALA A 87 -2.57 2.22 5.38
N SER A 88 -3.54 2.87 6.03
CA SER A 88 -4.06 4.17 5.64
C SER A 88 -3.13 5.32 6.01
N LEU A 89 -2.78 5.43 7.29
CA LEU A 89 -2.05 6.58 7.85
C LEU A 89 -0.81 6.11 8.60
N THR A 90 0.31 6.78 8.34
CA THR A 90 1.58 6.51 9.02
C THR A 90 1.40 6.78 10.51
N TRP A 91 1.99 5.94 11.36
CA TRP A 91 1.97 6.18 12.80
C TRP A 91 3.33 5.94 13.45
N VAL A 92 3.60 6.67 14.55
CA VAL A 92 4.88 6.62 15.27
C VAL A 92 4.62 6.51 16.77
N ASP A 93 5.41 5.72 17.49
CA ASP A 93 5.36 5.65 18.96
C ASP A 93 5.76 6.99 19.57
N CYS A 94 4.75 7.79 19.92
CA CYS A 94 4.93 9.08 20.56
C CYS A 94 5.13 8.98 22.08
N THR A 95 4.83 7.81 22.67
CA THR A 95 4.87 7.61 24.13
C THR A 95 6.30 7.54 24.67
N ARG A 96 7.27 7.22 23.81
CA ARG A 96 8.69 7.08 24.19
C ARG A 96 9.53 8.21 23.63
N ARG A 97 9.70 9.27 24.43
CA ARG A 97 10.70 10.34 24.20
C ARG A 97 10.63 10.93 22.79
N TYR A 98 9.43 11.11 22.23
CA TYR A 98 9.27 11.88 21.01
C TYR A 98 9.68 13.33 21.29
N LYS A 99 10.73 13.80 20.62
CA LYS A 99 11.31 15.14 20.79
C LYS A 99 11.49 15.78 19.43
N SER A 100 10.72 16.83 19.20
CA SER A 100 10.77 17.68 18.02
C SER A 100 10.46 19.11 18.45
N SER A 101 11.09 20.10 17.82
CA SER A 101 10.74 21.51 18.00
C SER A 101 9.61 21.99 17.09
N THR A 102 9.17 21.16 16.14
CA THR A 102 8.21 21.54 15.09
C THR A 102 6.92 20.74 15.11
N TYR A 103 6.77 19.75 15.99
CA TYR A 103 5.52 18.99 16.04
C TYR A 103 4.35 19.90 16.46
N ARG A 104 3.19 19.67 15.85
CA ARG A 104 1.95 20.36 16.17
C ARG A 104 0.82 19.37 16.27
N HIS A 105 -0.04 19.54 17.27
CA HIS A 105 -1.29 18.78 17.36
C HIS A 105 -2.27 19.28 16.30
N LEU A 106 -2.96 18.35 15.64
CA LEU A 106 -4.08 18.70 14.80
C LEU A 106 -5.33 18.85 15.68
N LEU A 107 -5.98 20.01 15.64
CA LEU A 107 -7.22 20.25 16.38
C LEU A 107 -8.42 19.61 15.67
N TYR A 108 -9.42 19.15 16.43
CA TYR A 108 -10.59 18.45 15.86
C TYR A 108 -11.42 19.31 14.90
N ASN A 109 -11.44 20.64 15.11
CA ASN A 109 -12.20 21.58 14.31
C ASN A 109 -11.42 22.16 13.13
N ALA A 110 -10.16 21.76 12.94
CA ALA A 110 -9.38 22.15 11.79
C ALA A 110 -9.94 21.52 10.51
N SER A 111 -9.93 22.24 9.40
CA SER A 111 -10.38 21.73 8.09
C SER A 111 -9.68 20.42 7.72
N LEU A 112 -8.38 20.32 8.02
CA LEU A 112 -7.58 19.12 7.80
C LEU A 112 -8.10 17.90 8.59
N CYS A 113 -8.63 18.08 9.81
CA CYS A 113 -9.22 16.97 10.57
C CYS A 113 -10.52 16.48 9.91
N LEU A 114 -11.32 17.40 9.38
CA LEU A 114 -12.53 17.07 8.63
C LEU A 114 -12.19 16.33 7.32
N GLU A 115 -11.12 16.72 6.63
CA GLU A 115 -10.64 16.06 5.41
C GLU A 115 -10.07 14.66 5.66
N LEU A 116 -9.46 14.42 6.82
CA LEU A 116 -9.02 13.08 7.24
C LEU A 116 -10.19 12.14 7.49
N ASP A 117 -11.39 12.70 7.73
CA ASP A 117 -12.64 11.99 7.97
C ASP A 117 -12.49 10.86 9.02
N THR A 118 -11.78 11.15 10.11
CA THR A 118 -11.60 10.17 11.19
C THR A 118 -12.84 10.05 12.06
N GLY A 119 -13.62 11.12 12.18
CA GLY A 119 -14.82 11.19 13.01
C GLY A 119 -14.54 11.06 14.52
N ILE A 120 -13.27 11.15 14.94
CA ILE A 120 -12.85 10.89 16.32
C ILE A 120 -12.03 12.08 16.83
N TYR A 121 -12.34 12.51 18.03
CA TYR A 121 -11.64 13.58 18.73
C TYR A 121 -11.60 13.31 20.22
N GLY A 122 -10.56 13.80 20.87
CA GLY A 122 -10.27 13.45 22.25
C GLY A 122 -9.73 14.61 23.08
N ASN A 123 -9.79 14.39 24.39
CA ASN A 123 -9.14 15.22 25.39
C ASN A 123 -8.20 14.36 26.22
N CYS A 124 -7.06 14.91 26.61
CA CYS A 124 -6.07 14.20 27.40
C CYS A 124 -5.88 14.81 28.79
N PHE A 125 -6.15 14.02 29.82
CA PHE A 125 -6.06 14.42 31.23
C PHE A 125 -4.71 14.09 31.89
N LYS A 126 -3.64 13.94 31.09
CA LYS A 126 -2.28 13.71 31.58
C LYS A 126 -1.41 14.93 31.30
N ARG A 127 -0.13 14.86 31.69
CA ARG A 127 0.84 15.92 31.37
C ARG A 127 0.88 16.13 29.84
N PRO A 128 0.73 17.38 29.35
CA PRO A 128 0.78 17.67 27.93
C PRO A 128 2.07 17.19 27.26
N GLY A 129 1.95 16.70 26.04
CA GLY A 129 3.06 16.25 25.22
C GLY A 129 2.56 15.66 23.89
N PRO A 130 3.45 15.11 23.06
CA PRO A 130 3.11 14.66 21.71
C PRO A 130 1.94 13.67 21.62
N SER A 131 1.73 12.84 22.64
CA SER A 131 0.62 11.87 22.69
C SER A 131 -0.50 12.27 23.67
N CYS A 132 -0.57 13.54 24.04
CA CYS A 132 -1.51 14.02 25.05
C CYS A 132 -1.81 15.51 24.87
N PHE A 133 -2.91 15.80 24.20
CA PHE A 133 -3.42 17.16 24.03
C PHE A 133 -4.95 17.20 24.12
N ASN A 134 -5.49 18.39 24.37
CA ASN A 134 -6.95 18.60 24.41
C ASN A 134 -7.46 18.99 23.03
N ASP A 135 -8.73 18.69 22.76
CA ASP A 135 -9.38 19.02 21.50
C ASP A 135 -8.61 18.48 20.28
N SER A 136 -7.97 17.32 20.44
CA SER A 136 -7.15 16.69 19.39
C SER A 136 -8.03 15.95 18.38
N CYS A 137 -7.64 16.03 17.11
CA CYS A 137 -8.08 15.10 16.08
C CYS A 137 -7.38 13.76 16.34
N GLU A 138 -8.12 12.66 16.39
CA GLU A 138 -7.58 11.33 16.72
C GLU A 138 -7.77 10.35 15.56
N PHE A 139 -6.97 9.28 15.58
CA PHE A 139 -7.07 8.16 14.67
C PHE A 139 -6.91 6.84 15.44
N PHE A 140 -7.30 5.72 14.81
CA PHE A 140 -7.03 4.38 15.31
C PHE A 140 -5.82 3.76 14.60
N PRO A 141 -4.58 4.02 15.05
CA PRO A 141 -3.41 3.34 14.50
C PRO A 141 -3.51 1.82 14.75
N GLU A 142 -3.35 1.05 13.68
CA GLU A 142 -3.38 -0.41 13.70
C GLU A 142 -2.00 -0.97 13.41
N ASN A 143 -1.62 -2.01 14.14
CA ASN A 143 -0.56 -2.93 13.75
C ASN A 143 -1.16 -4.04 12.89
N SER A 144 -0.90 -4.02 11.59
CA SER A 144 -1.46 -4.96 10.61
C SER A 144 -0.97 -6.41 10.79
N VAL A 145 0.16 -6.63 11.45
CA VAL A 145 0.74 -7.95 11.73
C VAL A 145 0.03 -8.63 12.91
N THR A 146 -0.17 -7.89 14.01
CA THR A 146 -0.77 -8.43 15.24
C THR A 146 -2.24 -8.10 15.41
N ARG A 147 -2.79 -7.26 14.53
CA ARG A 147 -4.17 -6.75 14.55
C ARG A 147 -4.49 -6.01 15.86
N GLN A 148 -3.48 -5.46 16.51
CA GLN A 148 -3.65 -4.59 17.67
C GLN A 148 -3.98 -3.18 17.23
N VAL A 149 -4.88 -2.54 17.95
CA VAL A 149 -5.28 -1.15 17.72
C VAL A 149 -5.04 -0.32 18.97
N ALA A 150 -4.81 0.98 18.78
CA ALA A 150 -4.84 1.98 19.84
C ALA A 150 -5.64 3.19 19.36
N ILE A 151 -5.81 4.18 20.23
CA ILE A 151 -6.25 5.53 19.87
C ILE A 151 -5.04 6.44 20.03
N GLY A 152 -4.86 7.38 19.11
CA GLY A 152 -3.89 8.44 19.32
C GLY A 152 -4.09 9.67 18.48
N ASP A 153 -3.63 10.78 19.07
CA ASP A 153 -3.61 12.11 18.48
C ASP A 153 -2.93 12.12 17.11
N ILE A 154 -3.47 12.91 16.20
CA ILE A 154 -2.84 13.22 14.91
C ILE A 154 -1.91 14.42 15.10
N LEU A 155 -0.68 14.27 14.63
CA LEU A 155 0.34 15.29 14.62
C LEU A 155 0.73 15.69 13.20
N LEU A 156 1.22 16.92 13.08
CA LEU A 156 2.00 17.39 11.95
C LEU A 156 3.44 17.59 12.42
N ASP A 157 4.42 17.11 11.66
CA ASP A 157 5.83 17.36 11.90
C ASP A 157 6.64 17.19 10.60
N SER A 158 7.93 17.46 10.65
CA SER A 158 8.85 17.30 9.52
C SER A 158 9.05 15.82 9.17
N LEU A 159 8.91 15.46 7.89
CA LEU A 159 9.39 14.22 7.30
C LEU A 159 10.26 14.53 6.07
N ALA A 160 11.42 13.88 5.95
CA ALA A 160 12.29 14.02 4.80
C ALA A 160 12.79 12.67 4.29
N LEU A 161 12.90 12.57 2.97
CA LEU A 161 13.50 11.46 2.25
C LEU A 161 14.58 11.98 1.28
N PRO A 162 15.65 11.22 1.01
CA PRO A 162 16.57 11.52 -0.06
C PRO A 162 15.84 11.65 -1.41
N ALA A 163 16.16 12.69 -2.16
CA ALA A 163 15.84 12.76 -3.58
C ALA A 163 16.62 11.71 -4.36
N THR A 164 16.22 11.45 -5.61
CA THR A 164 16.97 10.57 -6.49
C THR A 164 16.82 10.96 -7.97
N ASP A 165 17.86 10.68 -8.74
CA ASP A 165 17.85 10.70 -10.21
C ASP A 165 17.48 9.32 -10.81
N GLY A 166 17.07 8.38 -9.95
CA GLY A 166 16.82 6.98 -10.29
C GLY A 166 18.06 6.09 -10.19
N ARG A 167 19.25 6.63 -9.91
CA ARG A 167 20.52 5.88 -9.76
C ARG A 167 21.09 5.94 -8.36
N ASN A 168 21.06 7.12 -7.75
CA ASN A 168 21.71 7.41 -6.48
C ASN A 168 20.84 8.30 -5.59
N PRO A 169 21.04 8.30 -4.26
CA PRO A 169 20.45 9.29 -3.37
C PRO A 169 21.09 10.67 -3.57
N GLY A 170 20.26 11.71 -3.48
CA GLY A 170 20.64 13.11 -3.51
C GLY A 170 20.34 13.84 -2.20
N LYS A 171 20.08 15.15 -2.29
CA LYS A 171 19.70 15.98 -1.14
C LYS A 171 18.35 15.54 -0.57
N LEU A 172 18.13 15.78 0.72
CA LEU A 172 16.85 15.51 1.36
C LEU A 172 15.76 16.44 0.81
N GLY A 173 14.67 15.88 0.31
CA GLY A 173 13.40 16.57 0.12
C GLY A 173 12.64 16.56 1.44
N LEU A 174 12.14 17.73 1.87
CA LEU A 174 11.47 17.93 3.16
C LEU A 174 9.99 18.27 2.95
N ASP A 175 9.11 17.46 3.53
CA ASP A 175 7.73 17.81 3.87
C ASP A 175 7.71 18.32 5.32
N SER A 176 7.44 19.61 5.51
CA SER A 176 7.44 20.24 6.85
C SER A 176 6.18 19.95 7.66
N ASP A 177 5.11 19.50 7.00
CA ASP A 177 3.76 19.41 7.55
C ASP A 177 3.19 17.99 7.39
N PHE A 178 4.06 16.99 7.49
CA PHE A 178 3.69 15.58 7.34
C PHE A 178 2.74 15.15 8.45
N VAL A 179 1.57 14.66 8.05
CA VAL A 179 0.47 14.21 8.90
C VAL A 179 0.68 12.74 9.28
N PHE A 180 0.67 12.43 10.58
CA PHE A 180 0.75 11.06 11.08
C PHE A 180 0.02 10.91 12.41
N SER A 181 -0.34 9.69 12.78
CA SER A 181 -0.96 9.40 14.08
C SER A 181 0.07 8.98 15.13
N CYS A 182 -0.15 9.35 16.38
CA CYS A 182 0.61 8.83 17.50
C CYS A 182 0.16 7.41 17.85
N GLY A 183 1.08 6.45 17.73
CA GLY A 183 0.93 5.11 18.26
C GLY A 183 1.42 4.98 19.71
N THR A 184 1.25 3.79 20.26
CA THR A 184 1.82 3.39 21.56
C THR A 184 2.86 2.31 21.38
N THR A 185 3.78 2.16 22.34
CA THR A 185 4.79 1.07 22.30
C THR A 185 4.18 -0.32 22.11
N LYS A 186 2.96 -0.56 22.61
CA LYS A 186 2.28 -1.86 22.46
C LYS A 186 2.10 -2.22 20.98
N LEU A 187 1.81 -1.24 20.13
CA LEU A 187 1.63 -1.43 18.69
C LEU A 187 2.92 -1.85 17.98
N LEU A 188 4.10 -1.73 18.59
CA LEU A 188 5.36 -2.17 17.97
C LEU A 188 5.58 -3.69 18.05
N ARG A 189 4.77 -4.42 18.83
CA ARG A 189 4.94 -5.86 19.03
C ARG A 189 4.78 -6.63 17.71
N GLY A 190 5.66 -7.59 17.46
CA GLY A 190 5.62 -8.42 16.26
C GLY A 190 6.08 -7.74 14.97
N LEU A 191 6.35 -6.43 14.99
CA LEU A 191 6.96 -5.73 13.86
C LEU A 191 8.47 -6.00 13.78
N ALA A 192 9.07 -5.63 12.64
CA ALA A 192 10.51 -5.69 12.42
C ALA A 192 11.30 -5.03 13.56
N ARG A 193 12.47 -5.58 13.91
CA ARG A 193 13.23 -5.10 15.07
C ARG A 193 13.74 -3.66 14.85
N GLY A 194 13.58 -2.83 15.87
CA GLY A 194 14.11 -1.47 15.89
C GLY A 194 13.29 -0.45 15.12
N VAL A 195 12.11 -0.82 14.62
CA VAL A 195 11.13 0.16 14.13
C VAL A 195 10.51 0.92 15.29
N THR A 196 10.13 2.16 15.02
CA THR A 196 9.47 3.05 15.99
C THR A 196 8.06 3.43 15.57
N GLY A 197 7.57 2.82 14.49
CA GLY A 197 6.30 3.12 13.88
C GLY A 197 6.08 2.29 12.62
N LEU A 198 5.15 2.75 11.79
CA LEU A 198 4.71 2.12 10.56
C LEU A 198 4.55 3.18 9.48
N ALA A 199 5.17 2.97 8.33
CA ALA A 199 5.03 3.76 7.12
C ALA A 199 3.86 3.19 6.31
N ALA A 200 2.82 3.99 6.16
CA ALA A 200 1.58 3.59 5.51
C ALA A 200 1.59 3.98 4.04
N LEU A 201 1.50 2.99 3.15
CA LEU A 201 1.56 3.17 1.70
C LEU A 201 0.22 2.87 1.02
N GLY A 202 -0.86 2.70 1.77
CA GLY A 202 -2.19 2.39 1.24
C GLY A 202 -2.84 3.55 0.47
N ARG A 203 -4.03 3.28 -0.08
CA ARG A 203 -4.80 4.18 -0.96
C ARG A 203 -5.58 5.26 -0.19
N PHE A 204 -4.92 5.89 0.77
CA PHE A 204 -5.49 6.99 1.54
C PHE A 204 -4.86 8.34 1.14
N ASN A 205 -5.65 9.42 1.15
CA ASN A 205 -5.20 10.77 0.78
C ASN A 205 -4.08 11.33 1.67
N PHE A 206 -3.86 10.73 2.84
CA PHE A 206 -2.80 11.07 3.79
C PHE A 206 -1.82 9.91 4.03
N SER A 207 -1.78 8.91 3.14
CA SER A 207 -0.69 7.92 3.16
C SER A 207 0.63 8.59 2.80
N LEU A 208 1.76 7.94 3.11
CA LEU A 208 3.10 8.44 2.77
C LEU A 208 3.23 8.84 1.29
N PRO A 209 2.89 7.99 0.29
CA PRO A 209 2.99 8.38 -1.12
C PRO A 209 2.07 9.56 -1.47
N ALA A 210 0.87 9.65 -0.89
CA ALA A 210 -0.06 10.75 -1.16
C ALA A 210 0.45 12.10 -0.63
N GLN A 211 1.02 12.10 0.58
CA GLN A 211 1.59 13.32 1.16
C GLN A 211 2.82 13.80 0.39
N LEU A 212 3.73 12.88 0.04
CA LEU A 212 4.90 13.20 -0.77
C LEU A 212 4.53 13.68 -2.18
N SER A 213 3.53 13.08 -2.81
CA SER A 213 3.04 13.55 -4.12
C SER A 213 2.56 15.00 -4.04
N ARG A 214 1.79 15.35 -3.01
CA ARG A 214 1.29 16.73 -2.82
C ARG A 214 2.41 17.72 -2.46
N ALA A 215 3.32 17.36 -1.55
CA ALA A 215 4.39 18.25 -1.09
C ALA A 215 5.34 18.69 -2.23
N PHE A 216 5.54 17.83 -3.23
CA PHE A 216 6.47 18.06 -4.35
C PHE A 216 5.78 18.26 -5.70
N SER A 217 4.45 18.48 -5.73
CA SER A 217 3.66 18.60 -6.98
C SER A 217 3.91 17.45 -7.98
N SER A 218 4.19 16.26 -7.45
CA SER A 218 4.64 15.09 -8.19
C SER A 218 3.50 14.09 -8.42
N PRO A 219 3.60 13.19 -9.40
CA PRO A 219 2.58 12.16 -9.61
C PRO A 219 2.47 11.20 -8.43
N LEU A 220 1.25 10.75 -8.12
CA LEU A 220 0.99 9.75 -7.08
C LEU A 220 1.33 8.35 -7.59
N ILE A 221 2.62 8.10 -7.71
CA ILE A 221 3.21 6.84 -8.17
C ILE A 221 4.36 6.48 -7.22
N PHE A 222 4.40 5.23 -6.79
CA PHE A 222 5.54 4.71 -6.03
C PHE A 222 5.90 3.31 -6.51
N ALA A 223 7.15 2.90 -6.29
CA ALA A 223 7.61 1.55 -6.60
C ALA A 223 8.40 0.96 -5.44
N ILE A 224 8.31 -0.35 -5.25
CA ILE A 224 9.10 -1.09 -4.25
C ILE A 224 9.84 -2.22 -4.95
N CYS A 225 11.04 -2.50 -4.46
CA CYS A 225 11.84 -3.66 -4.82
C CYS A 225 12.38 -4.25 -3.51
N LEU A 226 11.74 -5.31 -3.00
CA LEU A 226 12.11 -5.88 -1.70
C LEU A 226 13.38 -6.74 -1.81
N PRO A 227 14.34 -6.61 -0.89
CA PRO A 227 15.53 -7.45 -0.92
C PRO A 227 15.19 -8.88 -0.49
N SER A 228 15.76 -9.88 -1.16
CA SER A 228 15.63 -11.28 -0.74
C SER A 228 16.50 -11.65 0.47
N THR A 229 17.55 -10.86 0.73
CA THR A 229 18.49 -11.06 1.83
C THR A 229 18.41 -9.94 2.88
N PRO A 230 18.54 -10.26 4.18
CA PRO A 230 18.63 -9.25 5.24
C PRO A 230 19.98 -8.51 5.29
N SER A 231 21.00 -8.98 4.55
CA SER A 231 22.35 -8.40 4.55
C SER A 231 22.48 -7.16 3.65
N ALA A 232 21.49 -6.88 2.81
CA ALA A 232 21.49 -5.76 1.89
C ALA A 232 20.10 -5.11 1.82
N ASN A 233 20.06 -3.88 1.33
CA ASN A 233 18.83 -3.09 1.25
C ASN A 233 18.19 -3.21 -0.13
N GLY A 234 16.88 -3.36 -0.18
CA GLY A 234 16.09 -3.04 -1.37
C GLY A 234 15.82 -1.54 -1.45
N ALA A 235 14.91 -1.14 -2.34
CA ALA A 235 14.61 0.27 -2.59
C ALA A 235 13.10 0.51 -2.72
N ALA A 236 12.64 1.62 -2.15
CA ALA A 236 11.33 2.21 -2.43
C ALA A 236 11.52 3.59 -3.07
N PHE A 237 10.83 3.83 -4.17
CA PHE A 237 10.82 5.07 -4.92
C PHE A 237 9.44 5.71 -4.81
N PHE A 238 9.39 7.03 -4.66
CA PHE A 238 8.15 7.81 -4.65
C PHE A 238 8.23 8.89 -5.72
N ASN A 239 7.06 9.42 -6.10
CA ASN A 239 6.94 10.57 -6.99
C ASN A 239 7.48 10.32 -8.41
N SER A 240 7.61 9.07 -8.83
CA SER A 240 8.22 8.74 -10.13
C SER A 240 7.77 7.39 -10.67
N ALA A 241 7.52 7.33 -11.98
CA ALA A 241 7.28 6.11 -12.75
C ALA A 241 8.58 5.44 -13.26
N GLY A 242 9.75 5.96 -12.86
CA GLY A 242 11.06 5.57 -13.35
C GLY A 242 11.83 6.75 -13.96
N PRO A 243 13.08 6.52 -14.41
CA PRO A 243 13.77 5.23 -14.45
C PRO A 243 14.15 4.72 -13.05
N TYR A 244 14.26 3.39 -12.91
CA TYR A 244 14.76 2.74 -11.69
C TYR A 244 16.02 1.96 -12.02
N TYR A 245 17.19 2.59 -11.90
CA TYR A 245 18.46 1.99 -12.28
C TYR A 245 19.05 1.15 -11.14
N PHE A 246 19.22 -0.14 -11.41
CA PHE A 246 19.93 -1.08 -10.56
C PHE A 246 21.24 -1.48 -11.22
N LEU A 247 22.29 -1.75 -10.44
CA LEU A 247 23.57 -2.18 -10.99
C LEU A 247 23.41 -3.47 -11.83
N PRO A 248 24.08 -3.55 -13.00
CA PRO A 248 25.12 -2.66 -13.51
C PRO A 248 24.62 -1.48 -14.40
N GLY A 249 23.34 -1.10 -14.33
CA GLY A 249 22.74 -0.03 -15.15
C GLY A 249 21.39 -0.40 -15.76
N ILE A 250 20.71 -1.39 -15.18
CA ILE A 250 19.44 -1.93 -15.64
C ILE A 250 18.31 -1.05 -15.13
N ASP A 251 17.57 -0.45 -16.05
CA ASP A 251 16.33 0.26 -15.74
C ASP A 251 15.16 -0.74 -15.68
N LEU A 252 14.68 -1.00 -14.46
CA LEU A 252 13.58 -1.95 -14.25
C LEU A 252 12.21 -1.42 -14.68
N SER A 253 12.04 -0.11 -14.89
CA SER A 253 10.76 0.48 -15.32
C SER A 253 10.37 0.07 -16.76
N LYS A 254 11.36 -0.23 -17.61
CA LYS A 254 11.18 -0.49 -19.06
C LYS A 254 10.53 -1.81 -19.43
N SER A 255 10.11 -2.61 -18.46
CA SER A 255 9.63 -3.95 -18.72
C SER A 255 8.64 -4.43 -17.69
N LEU A 256 7.91 -3.47 -17.12
CA LEU A 256 6.76 -3.75 -16.30
C LEU A 256 5.63 -4.25 -17.19
N ILE A 257 4.97 -5.31 -16.74
CA ILE A 257 3.68 -5.74 -17.22
C ILE A 257 2.64 -5.14 -16.29
N TYR A 258 1.50 -4.71 -16.82
CA TYR A 258 0.49 -4.00 -16.05
C TYR A 258 -0.80 -4.79 -15.88
N THR A 259 -1.42 -4.64 -14.71
CA THR A 259 -2.77 -5.13 -14.41
C THR A 259 -3.56 -4.05 -13.65
N PRO A 260 -4.89 -3.97 -13.79
CA PRO A 260 -5.68 -3.01 -13.04
C PRO A 260 -5.57 -3.23 -11.52
N LEU A 261 -5.50 -2.13 -10.77
CA LEU A 261 -5.73 -2.16 -9.32
C LEU A 261 -7.22 -2.18 -9.06
N LEU A 262 -7.69 -3.20 -8.35
CA LEU A 262 -9.08 -3.35 -7.97
C LEU A 262 -9.34 -2.68 -6.63
N LEU A 263 -10.59 -2.25 -6.42
CA LEU A 263 -11.06 -1.71 -5.15
C LEU A 263 -11.93 -2.76 -4.45
N ASN A 264 -11.65 -3.01 -3.19
CA ASN A 264 -12.57 -3.76 -2.33
C ASN A 264 -13.48 -2.74 -1.62
N PRO A 265 -14.81 -2.83 -1.73
CA PRO A 265 -15.72 -1.86 -1.11
C PRO A 265 -15.71 -1.91 0.43
N TYR A 266 -15.05 -2.90 1.05
CA TYR A 266 -14.97 -3.05 2.51
C TYR A 266 -13.53 -2.96 3.00
N GLY A 267 -13.31 -2.09 3.99
CA GLY A 267 -12.04 -1.96 4.70
C GLY A 267 -11.57 -3.26 5.35
N GLY A 268 -10.26 -3.54 5.21
CA GLY A 268 -9.58 -4.70 5.81
C GLY A 268 -9.06 -4.47 7.24
N THR A 269 -9.41 -3.36 7.88
CA THR A 269 -8.94 -2.94 9.22
C THR A 269 -9.76 -3.58 10.35
N VAL A 270 -9.23 -3.55 11.58
CA VAL A 270 -9.94 -3.99 12.79
C VAL A 270 -11.08 -3.03 13.12
N ILE A 271 -10.82 -1.73 13.03
CA ILE A 271 -11.86 -0.71 13.12
C ILE A 271 -12.48 -0.53 11.75
N THR A 272 -13.80 -0.74 11.66
CA THR A 272 -14.53 -0.58 10.40
C THR A 272 -15.04 0.85 10.30
N TYR A 273 -14.67 1.53 9.21
CA TYR A 273 -15.20 2.84 8.86
C TYR A 273 -16.32 2.61 7.83
N PRO A 274 -17.59 2.91 8.17
CA PRO A 274 -18.71 2.71 7.25
C PRO A 274 -18.48 3.45 5.93
N ASN A 275 -18.88 2.83 4.81
CA ASN A 275 -18.78 3.40 3.46
C ASN A 275 -17.35 3.76 2.99
N ARG A 276 -16.32 3.31 3.71
CA ARG A 276 -14.93 3.49 3.31
C ARG A 276 -14.39 2.22 2.65
N PRO A 277 -13.97 2.28 1.37
CA PRO A 277 -13.38 1.12 0.71
C PRO A 277 -12.02 0.79 1.32
N SER A 278 -11.49 -0.38 0.98
CA SER A 278 -10.16 -0.81 1.44
C SER A 278 -9.06 0.06 0.85
N ASP A 279 -8.12 0.47 1.71
CA ASP A 279 -6.88 1.13 1.32
C ASP A 279 -5.83 0.15 0.78
N GLU A 280 -6.11 -1.16 0.82
CA GLU A 280 -5.22 -2.22 0.36
C GLU A 280 -5.21 -2.39 -1.17
N TYR A 281 -4.14 -2.97 -1.70
CA TYR A 281 -3.94 -3.18 -3.13
C TYR A 281 -4.43 -4.55 -3.58
N PHE A 282 -5.52 -4.57 -4.35
CA PHE A 282 -6.07 -5.78 -4.95
C PHE A 282 -5.75 -5.87 -6.44
N ILE A 283 -5.56 -7.10 -6.93
CA ILE A 283 -5.37 -7.43 -8.35
C ILE A 283 -6.34 -8.54 -8.77
N GLY A 284 -6.67 -8.57 -10.06
CA GLY A 284 -7.65 -9.51 -10.62
C GLY A 284 -7.06 -10.84 -11.05
N VAL A 285 -6.69 -11.72 -10.10
CA VAL A 285 -6.30 -13.10 -10.43
C VAL A 285 -7.53 -13.89 -10.87
N THR A 286 -7.48 -14.52 -12.05
CA THR A 286 -8.58 -15.28 -12.65
C THR A 286 -8.33 -16.79 -12.64
N SER A 287 -7.07 -17.21 -12.62
CA SER A 287 -6.67 -18.61 -12.43
C SER A 287 -5.23 -18.71 -11.91
N ILE A 288 -4.89 -19.89 -11.39
CA ILE A 288 -3.51 -20.24 -11.05
C ILE A 288 -3.10 -21.41 -11.95
N LYS A 289 -1.92 -21.33 -12.56
CA LYS A 289 -1.31 -22.45 -13.29
C LYS A 289 -0.05 -22.90 -12.54
N VAL A 290 0.17 -24.21 -12.44
CA VAL A 290 1.41 -24.81 -11.94
C VAL A 290 2.07 -25.53 -13.11
N ASN A 291 3.29 -25.15 -13.45
CA ASN A 291 4.04 -25.67 -14.59
C ASN A 291 3.25 -25.61 -15.92
N GLY A 292 2.45 -24.56 -16.10
CA GLY A 292 1.56 -24.38 -17.26
C GLY A 292 0.19 -25.05 -17.14
N ASN A 293 -0.01 -25.96 -16.18
CA ASN A 293 -1.27 -26.68 -15.99
C ASN A 293 -2.21 -25.90 -15.04
N ALA A 294 -3.46 -25.68 -15.47
CA ALA A 294 -4.44 -24.93 -14.67
C ALA A 294 -4.87 -25.70 -13.41
N VAL A 295 -4.86 -25.04 -12.26
CA VAL A 295 -5.37 -25.59 -11.01
C VAL A 295 -6.90 -25.44 -10.99
N PRO A 296 -7.66 -26.52 -10.70
CA PRO A 296 -9.11 -26.44 -10.60
C PRO A 296 -9.52 -25.71 -9.32
N LEU A 297 -9.95 -24.45 -9.46
CA LEU A 297 -10.31 -23.56 -8.36
C LEU A 297 -11.77 -23.11 -8.45
N ASN A 298 -12.38 -22.84 -7.29
CA ASN A 298 -13.65 -22.12 -7.27
C ASN A 298 -13.41 -20.64 -7.60
N LYS A 299 -13.78 -20.24 -8.82
CA LYS A 299 -13.59 -18.87 -9.33
C LYS A 299 -14.30 -17.81 -8.49
N THR A 300 -15.36 -18.14 -7.76
CA THR A 300 -16.06 -17.16 -6.90
C THR A 300 -15.18 -16.68 -5.75
N LEU A 301 -14.20 -17.48 -5.32
CA LEU A 301 -13.23 -17.07 -4.30
C LEU A 301 -12.20 -16.08 -4.84
N LEU A 302 -11.94 -16.09 -6.15
CA LEU A 302 -10.93 -15.25 -6.79
C LEU A 302 -11.46 -13.84 -7.08
N ALA A 303 -12.76 -13.68 -7.27
CA ALA A 303 -13.40 -12.39 -7.42
C ALA A 303 -13.67 -11.73 -6.05
N ILE A 304 -13.66 -10.39 -6.01
CA ILE A 304 -14.12 -9.64 -4.84
C ILE A 304 -15.65 -9.59 -4.89
N ASN A 305 -16.31 -10.18 -3.91
CA ASN A 305 -17.75 -10.03 -3.72
C ASN A 305 -18.06 -8.56 -3.35
N GLN A 306 -18.80 -7.87 -4.20
CA GLN A 306 -19.08 -6.45 -4.03
C GLN A 306 -20.05 -6.13 -2.89
N GLU A 307 -20.81 -7.12 -2.41
CA GLU A 307 -21.82 -6.95 -1.35
C GLU A 307 -21.25 -7.12 0.06
N ASN A 308 -20.10 -7.78 0.20
CA ASN A 308 -19.52 -8.06 1.53
C ASN A 308 -17.98 -7.99 1.60
N GLY A 309 -17.32 -7.79 0.46
CA GLY A 309 -15.87 -7.65 0.35
C GLY A 309 -15.08 -8.94 0.53
N PHE A 310 -15.72 -10.10 0.55
CA PHE A 310 -15.01 -11.39 0.62
C PHE A 310 -14.43 -11.79 -0.74
N GLY A 311 -13.32 -12.50 -0.72
CA GLY A 311 -12.65 -12.99 -1.91
C GLY A 311 -11.53 -12.08 -2.40
N GLY A 312 -11.16 -12.22 -3.68
CA GLY A 312 -10.12 -11.40 -4.29
C GLY A 312 -8.69 -11.84 -3.97
N THR A 313 -7.75 -11.13 -4.58
CA THR A 313 -6.31 -11.27 -4.33
C THR A 313 -5.73 -9.92 -3.94
N LYS A 314 -5.01 -9.84 -2.82
CA LYS A 314 -4.29 -8.63 -2.38
C LYS A 314 -2.79 -8.85 -2.28
N VAL A 315 -2.03 -7.77 -2.41
CA VAL A 315 -0.57 -7.72 -2.20
C VAL A 315 -0.26 -7.00 -0.90
N THR A 316 0.61 -7.57 -0.06
CA THR A 316 0.93 -6.99 1.26
C THR A 316 2.37 -7.29 1.69
N THR A 317 2.88 -6.44 2.58
CA THR A 317 4.17 -6.60 3.28
C THR A 317 4.02 -6.99 4.75
N SER A 318 2.78 -7.19 5.23
CA SER A 318 2.47 -7.48 6.64
C SER A 318 2.40 -8.98 6.97
N THR A 319 2.59 -9.85 5.97
CA THR A 319 2.81 -11.30 6.15
C THR A 319 4.03 -11.73 5.33
N PRO A 320 4.91 -12.58 5.89
CA PRO A 320 6.11 -13.02 5.19
C PRO A 320 5.80 -13.97 4.03
N TYR A 321 4.73 -14.76 4.10
CA TYR A 321 4.39 -15.77 3.10
C TYR A 321 2.98 -15.55 2.57
N THR A 322 2.75 -16.05 1.36
CA THR A 322 1.43 -16.02 0.74
C THR A 322 0.47 -16.92 1.50
N LEU A 323 -0.69 -16.36 1.84
CA LEU A 323 -1.79 -17.07 2.48
C LEU A 323 -2.85 -17.41 1.44
N LEU A 324 -3.30 -18.66 1.42
CA LEU A 324 -4.34 -19.15 0.54
C LEU A 324 -5.52 -19.66 1.36
N GLN A 325 -6.75 -19.29 0.98
CA GLN A 325 -7.95 -19.91 1.53
C GLN A 325 -7.88 -21.44 1.40
N THR A 326 -8.32 -22.18 2.42
CA THR A 326 -8.06 -23.62 2.55
C THR A 326 -8.36 -24.46 1.30
N SER A 327 -9.45 -24.18 0.57
CA SER A 327 -9.75 -24.94 -0.65
C SER A 327 -8.80 -24.63 -1.80
N ILE A 328 -8.39 -23.36 -1.94
CA ILE A 328 -7.34 -22.94 -2.89
C ILE A 328 -6.01 -23.56 -2.50
N PHE A 329 -5.64 -23.49 -1.22
CA PHE A 329 -4.41 -24.06 -0.68
C PHE A 329 -4.28 -25.56 -1.00
N LYS A 330 -5.33 -26.34 -0.73
CA LYS A 330 -5.35 -27.78 -1.01
C LYS A 330 -5.21 -28.09 -2.50
N ALA A 331 -5.99 -27.43 -3.36
CA ALA A 331 -5.91 -27.66 -4.80
C ALA A 331 -4.54 -27.25 -5.39
N PHE A 332 -4.02 -26.11 -4.94
CA PHE A 332 -2.72 -25.58 -5.34
C PHE A 332 -1.56 -26.49 -4.90
N THR A 333 -1.53 -26.91 -3.64
CA THR A 333 -0.46 -27.77 -3.12
C THR A 333 -0.50 -29.15 -3.76
N ALA A 334 -1.68 -29.74 -3.98
CA ALA A 334 -1.80 -31.01 -4.69
C ALA A 334 -1.26 -30.93 -6.12
N ALA A 335 -1.58 -29.85 -6.86
CA ALA A 335 -1.04 -29.62 -8.19
C ALA A 335 0.49 -29.43 -8.17
N PHE A 336 1.01 -28.67 -7.20
CA PHE A 336 2.45 -28.47 -7.04
C PHE A 336 3.20 -29.77 -6.72
N GLU A 337 2.63 -30.60 -5.84
CA GLU A 337 3.20 -31.90 -5.49
C GLU A 337 3.23 -32.84 -6.70
N GLN A 338 2.15 -32.88 -7.49
CA GLN A 338 2.08 -33.68 -8.71
C GLN A 338 3.16 -33.28 -9.73
N GLU A 339 3.30 -31.97 -10.00
CA GLU A 339 4.32 -31.46 -10.92
C GLU A 339 5.74 -31.66 -10.37
N SER A 340 5.92 -31.58 -9.05
CA SER A 340 7.20 -31.87 -8.40
C SER A 340 7.58 -33.34 -8.52
N ALA A 341 6.62 -34.26 -8.43
CA ALA A 341 6.85 -35.68 -8.65
C ALA A 341 7.25 -35.98 -10.11
N ALA A 342 6.65 -35.30 -11.09
CA ALA A 342 7.03 -35.41 -12.50
C ALA A 342 8.47 -34.93 -12.77
N LEU A 343 9.00 -34.05 -11.93
CA LEU A 343 10.40 -33.60 -11.93
C LEU A 343 11.33 -34.45 -11.05
N ASN A 344 10.84 -35.55 -10.47
CA ASN A 344 11.57 -36.43 -9.55
C ASN A 344 12.13 -35.72 -8.30
N LEU A 345 11.43 -34.69 -7.79
CA LEU A 345 11.85 -34.03 -6.56
C LEU A 345 11.63 -34.96 -5.36
N SER A 346 12.66 -35.10 -4.51
CA SER A 346 12.59 -35.97 -3.32
C SER A 346 11.93 -35.23 -2.16
N SER A 347 10.71 -35.63 -1.79
CA SER A 347 10.00 -35.08 -0.63
C SER A 347 10.72 -35.40 0.69
N ILE A 348 10.71 -34.45 1.62
CA ILE A 348 11.20 -34.61 3.00
C ILE A 348 10.10 -34.22 4.00
N THR A 349 10.34 -34.48 5.28
CA THR A 349 9.40 -34.11 6.35
C THR A 349 9.08 -32.60 6.30
N PRO A 350 7.79 -32.22 6.18
CA PRO A 350 7.41 -30.82 6.17
C PRO A 350 7.77 -30.08 7.46
N VAL A 351 8.13 -28.80 7.33
CA VAL A 351 8.44 -27.90 8.45
C VAL A 351 7.35 -26.85 8.55
N LYS A 352 6.68 -26.77 9.70
CA LYS A 352 5.69 -25.72 9.93
C LYS A 352 6.31 -24.33 9.72
N PRO A 353 5.60 -23.40 9.06
CA PRO A 353 4.19 -23.49 8.65
C PRO A 353 3.94 -24.16 7.28
N PHE A 354 4.97 -24.70 6.62
CA PHE A 354 4.88 -25.24 5.26
C PHE A 354 4.42 -26.70 5.23
N SER A 355 3.70 -27.08 4.17
CA SER A 355 3.14 -28.43 3.99
C SER A 355 3.93 -29.31 3.01
N LEU A 356 4.69 -28.72 2.10
CA LEU A 356 5.49 -29.44 1.10
C LEU A 356 6.94 -28.99 1.21
N CYS A 357 7.85 -29.94 1.38
CA CYS A 357 9.28 -29.69 1.44
C CYS A 357 10.03 -30.77 0.67
N TYR A 358 11.11 -30.37 0.01
CA TYR A 358 11.93 -31.22 -0.83
C TYR A 358 13.40 -31.11 -0.44
N GLU A 359 14.17 -32.16 -0.69
CA GLU A 359 15.61 -32.19 -0.44
C GLU A 359 16.34 -31.24 -1.40
N ALA A 360 16.97 -30.20 -0.84
CA ALA A 360 17.57 -29.11 -1.62
C ALA A 360 18.72 -29.61 -2.50
N ASP A 361 19.54 -30.52 -1.98
CA ASP A 361 20.77 -31.00 -2.64
C ASP A 361 20.49 -31.83 -3.90
N LYS A 362 19.23 -32.26 -4.11
CA LYS A 362 18.77 -33.00 -5.29
C LYS A 362 18.04 -32.12 -6.31
N ILE A 363 17.85 -30.84 -6.00
CA ILE A 363 17.19 -29.90 -6.90
C ILE A 363 18.25 -29.17 -7.73
N ALA A 364 18.12 -29.24 -9.06
CA ALA A 364 19.02 -28.53 -9.96
C ALA A 364 18.92 -27.01 -9.74
N SER A 365 20.06 -26.32 -9.83
CA SER A 365 20.11 -24.86 -9.78
C SER A 365 20.01 -24.27 -11.18
N THR A 366 19.20 -23.22 -11.34
CA THR A 366 19.08 -22.43 -12.57
C THR A 366 19.55 -21.00 -12.33
N ARG A 367 19.65 -20.20 -13.40
CA ARG A 367 19.93 -18.76 -13.28
C ARG A 367 18.94 -18.03 -12.37
N VAL A 368 17.71 -18.53 -12.29
CA VAL A 368 16.65 -17.97 -11.45
C VAL A 368 16.28 -18.91 -10.32
N GLY A 369 17.30 -19.53 -9.70
CA GLY A 369 17.15 -20.34 -8.49
C GLY A 369 16.74 -21.79 -8.74
N PRO A 370 16.19 -22.46 -7.72
CA PRO A 370 15.94 -23.91 -7.78
C PRO A 370 14.95 -24.27 -8.89
N ALA A 371 15.26 -25.35 -9.62
CA ALA A 371 14.45 -25.91 -10.68
C ALA A 371 13.23 -26.66 -10.10
N VAL A 372 12.21 -25.89 -9.71
CA VAL A 372 10.92 -26.38 -9.22
C VAL A 372 9.79 -25.95 -10.16
N PRO A 373 8.58 -26.52 -10.03
CA PRO A 373 7.44 -26.08 -10.84
C PRO A 373 7.23 -24.56 -10.76
N THR A 374 7.07 -23.93 -11.91
CA THR A 374 6.71 -22.51 -11.99
C THR A 374 5.25 -22.31 -11.59
N ILE A 375 4.92 -21.15 -11.04
CA ILE A 375 3.54 -20.81 -10.67
C ILE A 375 3.17 -19.52 -11.40
N ASP A 376 2.07 -19.55 -12.15
CA ASP A 376 1.55 -18.38 -12.85
C ASP A 376 0.23 -17.95 -12.22
N LEU A 377 0.20 -16.71 -11.72
CA LEU A 377 -1.04 -16.04 -11.36
C LEU A 377 -1.57 -15.35 -12.60
N VAL A 378 -2.57 -15.95 -13.26
CA VAL A 378 -3.18 -15.39 -14.48
C VAL A 378 -4.10 -14.24 -14.10
N LEU A 379 -3.99 -13.13 -14.82
CA LEU A 379 -4.67 -11.87 -14.49
C LEU A 379 -5.82 -11.60 -15.47
N GLN A 380 -5.88 -10.42 -16.09
CA GLN A 380 -6.99 -10.00 -16.94
C GLN A 380 -7.13 -10.77 -18.27
N SER A 381 -6.08 -11.48 -18.70
CA SER A 381 -6.07 -12.30 -19.91
C SER A 381 -5.04 -13.43 -19.77
N ASP A 382 -5.15 -14.49 -20.58
CA ASP A 382 -4.23 -15.64 -20.50
C ASP A 382 -2.76 -15.27 -20.74
N ASP A 383 -2.49 -14.23 -21.54
CA ASP A 383 -1.14 -13.74 -21.82
C ASP A 383 -0.58 -12.78 -20.76
N VAL A 384 -1.40 -12.34 -19.80
CA VAL A 384 -0.97 -11.46 -18.71
C VAL A 384 -1.00 -12.23 -17.40
N PHE A 385 0.17 -12.68 -16.97
CA PHE A 385 0.34 -13.45 -15.76
C PHE A 385 1.55 -12.98 -14.97
N TRP A 386 1.47 -13.08 -13.65
CA TRP A 386 2.63 -12.93 -12.76
C TRP A 386 3.23 -14.31 -12.53
N ARG A 387 4.42 -14.53 -13.09
CA ARG A 387 5.18 -15.76 -12.87
C ARG A 387 6.03 -15.70 -11.61
N ILE A 388 5.86 -16.70 -10.75
CA ILE A 388 6.62 -16.94 -9.52
C ILE A 388 7.57 -18.12 -9.79
N PHE A 389 8.87 -17.86 -9.61
CA PHE A 389 9.95 -18.83 -9.79
C PHE A 389 10.45 -19.37 -8.46
N GLY A 390 11.32 -20.38 -8.52
CA GLY A 390 11.93 -21.06 -7.35
C GLY A 390 12.35 -20.14 -6.19
N PRO A 391 13.07 -19.03 -6.41
CA PRO A 391 13.47 -18.09 -5.35
C PRO A 391 12.30 -17.48 -4.58
N ASN A 392 11.16 -17.31 -5.25
CA ASN A 392 9.95 -16.69 -4.70
C ASN A 392 8.90 -17.73 -4.29
N SER A 393 9.00 -18.98 -4.75
CA SER A 393 8.11 -20.07 -4.36
C SER A 393 8.69 -20.92 -3.24
N MET A 394 10.02 -21.07 -3.14
CA MET A 394 10.68 -21.97 -2.21
C MET A 394 11.38 -21.22 -1.07
N VAL A 395 11.32 -21.79 0.12
CA VAL A 395 11.93 -21.28 1.36
C VAL A 395 12.96 -22.28 1.84
N SER A 396 14.20 -21.84 2.02
CA SER A 396 15.26 -22.67 2.57
C SER A 396 15.01 -22.96 4.06
N VAL A 397 15.07 -24.24 4.42
CA VAL A 397 14.95 -24.75 5.79
C VAL A 397 16.04 -25.76 6.08
N LYS A 398 16.27 -26.06 7.36
CA LYS A 398 17.14 -27.16 7.79
C LYS A 398 16.31 -28.15 8.59
N VAL A 399 16.23 -29.39 8.12
CA VAL A 399 15.41 -30.46 8.73
C VAL A 399 16.31 -31.62 9.10
N ASN A 400 16.49 -31.89 10.40
CA ASN A 400 17.29 -33.02 10.88
C ASN A 400 18.69 -33.12 10.24
N GLY A 401 19.33 -31.97 9.96
CA GLY A 401 20.65 -31.91 9.33
C GLY A 401 20.64 -31.87 7.80
N VAL A 402 19.51 -32.13 7.15
CA VAL A 402 19.32 -32.05 5.69
C VAL A 402 18.88 -30.64 5.29
N ASN A 403 19.45 -30.11 4.21
CA ASN A 403 18.99 -28.86 3.61
C ASN A 403 17.69 -29.11 2.85
N GLY A 404 16.64 -28.38 3.19
CA GLY A 404 15.33 -28.50 2.58
C GLY A 404 14.90 -27.21 1.87
N LEU A 405 14.06 -27.37 0.85
CA LEU A 405 13.32 -26.29 0.21
C LEU A 405 11.83 -26.55 0.39
N CYS A 406 11.16 -25.69 1.14
CA CYS A 406 9.72 -25.78 1.39
C CYS A 406 8.92 -24.82 0.51
N LEU A 407 7.74 -25.24 0.05
CA LEU A 407 6.83 -24.38 -0.68
C LEU A 407 6.30 -23.27 0.26
N GLY A 408 6.64 -22.03 -0.04
CA GLY A 408 6.39 -20.82 0.76
C GLY A 408 4.97 -20.28 0.69
N PHE A 409 3.97 -21.17 0.72
CA PHE A 409 2.55 -20.87 0.74
C PHE A 409 1.91 -21.55 1.95
N VAL A 410 0.98 -20.86 2.61
CA VAL A 410 0.41 -21.31 3.90
C VAL A 410 -1.12 -21.33 3.82
N ASP A 411 -1.73 -22.30 4.50
CA ASP A 411 -3.18 -22.36 4.67
C ASP A 411 -3.66 -21.19 5.55
N GLY A 412 -4.39 -20.25 4.94
CA GLY A 412 -4.97 -19.08 5.59
C GLY A 412 -6.27 -19.38 6.33
N GLY A 413 -6.73 -20.63 6.35
CA GLY A 413 -7.97 -21.06 6.97
C GLY A 413 -9.18 -21.04 6.03
N PRO A 414 -10.34 -21.50 6.51
CA PRO A 414 -11.50 -21.76 5.66
C PRO A 414 -12.23 -20.48 5.24
N ASN A 415 -12.22 -19.45 6.09
CA ASN A 415 -13.03 -18.23 5.93
C ASN A 415 -12.19 -16.93 6.09
N PRO A 416 -11.03 -16.78 5.41
CA PRO A 416 -10.34 -15.50 5.39
C PRO A 416 -11.17 -14.48 4.62
N ARG A 417 -11.06 -13.19 4.97
CA ARG A 417 -11.72 -12.11 4.22
C ARG A 417 -11.23 -12.08 2.77
N THR A 418 -9.93 -12.16 2.55
CA THR A 418 -9.32 -12.21 1.22
C THR A 418 -8.83 -13.62 0.93
N SER A 419 -9.16 -14.15 -0.25
CA SER A 419 -8.86 -15.55 -0.59
C SER A 419 -7.39 -15.81 -0.88
N ILE A 420 -6.69 -14.84 -1.49
CA ILE A 420 -5.26 -14.93 -1.78
C ILE A 420 -4.60 -13.66 -1.25
N VAL A 421 -3.65 -13.83 -0.32
CA VAL A 421 -2.88 -12.72 0.25
C VAL A 421 -1.43 -12.93 -0.13
N ILE A 422 -0.95 -12.25 -1.17
CA ILE A 422 0.43 -12.34 -1.65
C ILE A 422 1.35 -11.64 -0.64
N GLY A 423 2.23 -12.42 -0.01
CA GLY A 423 3.13 -11.97 1.05
C GLY A 423 4.53 -11.58 0.55
N GLY A 424 5.35 -11.16 1.51
CA GLY A 424 6.71 -10.63 1.29
C GLY A 424 7.62 -11.51 0.42
N HIS A 425 7.76 -12.80 0.77
CA HIS A 425 8.66 -13.73 0.10
C HIS A 425 8.37 -13.85 -1.41
N GLN A 426 7.10 -13.79 -1.80
CA GLN A 426 6.70 -13.88 -3.21
C GLN A 426 7.00 -12.61 -4.01
N ILE A 427 7.21 -11.46 -3.35
CA ILE A 427 7.48 -10.17 -3.99
C ILE A 427 8.95 -9.72 -3.84
N GLU A 428 9.78 -10.48 -3.13
CA GLU A 428 11.23 -10.27 -3.10
C GLU A 428 11.85 -10.39 -4.48
N ASP A 429 12.84 -9.54 -4.81
CA ASP A 429 13.44 -9.51 -6.15
C ASP A 429 12.42 -9.36 -7.29
N ASN A 430 11.29 -8.70 -7.03
CA ASN A 430 10.32 -8.23 -8.01
C ASN A 430 10.16 -6.72 -7.83
N LEU A 431 10.22 -5.95 -8.92
CA LEU A 431 9.84 -4.55 -8.90
C LEU A 431 8.32 -4.44 -9.05
N LEU A 432 7.66 -3.80 -8.08
CA LEU A 432 6.24 -3.47 -8.13
C LEU A 432 6.09 -1.95 -8.18
N GLN A 433 5.40 -1.44 -9.20
CA GLN A 433 5.05 -0.03 -9.38
C GLN A 433 3.55 0.16 -9.19
N PHE A 434 3.17 0.94 -8.19
CA PHE A 434 1.81 1.31 -7.89
C PHE A 434 1.53 2.68 -8.53
N ASP A 435 0.87 2.65 -9.67
CA ASP A 435 0.46 3.84 -10.41
C ASP A 435 -1.00 4.17 -10.04
N LEU A 436 -1.16 5.03 -9.03
CA LEU A 436 -2.50 5.39 -8.51
C LEU A 436 -3.17 6.46 -9.37
N VAL A 437 -2.41 7.13 -10.23
CA VAL A 437 -2.96 8.04 -11.26
C VAL A 437 -3.74 7.23 -12.30
N SER A 438 -3.15 6.13 -12.77
CA SER A 438 -3.76 5.25 -13.78
C SER A 438 -4.49 4.04 -13.18
N ASN A 439 -4.57 3.94 -11.84
CA ASN A 439 -5.15 2.80 -11.10
C ASN A 439 -4.67 1.43 -11.59
N ARG A 440 -3.34 1.24 -11.69
CA ARG A 440 -2.73 -0.02 -12.16
C ARG A 440 -1.48 -0.39 -11.37
N LEU A 441 -1.21 -1.69 -11.32
CA LEU A 441 0.01 -2.27 -10.79
C LEU A 441 0.91 -2.68 -11.95
N GLY A 442 2.10 -2.12 -12.03
CA GLY A 442 3.19 -2.62 -12.85
C GLY A 442 4.00 -3.65 -12.06
N PHE A 443 4.32 -4.80 -12.65
CA PHE A 443 5.17 -5.81 -12.04
C PHE A 443 6.20 -6.34 -13.05
N SER A 444 7.41 -6.66 -12.58
CA SER A 444 8.50 -7.14 -13.45
C SER A 444 8.62 -8.67 -13.56
N SER A 445 7.92 -9.42 -12.69
CA SER A 445 8.36 -10.75 -12.25
C SER A 445 9.80 -10.73 -11.73
N SER A 446 10.43 -11.89 -11.49
CA SER A 446 11.76 -11.96 -10.89
C SER A 446 12.82 -11.19 -11.70
N VAL A 447 13.46 -10.21 -11.07
CA VAL A 447 14.49 -9.36 -11.69
C VAL A 447 15.81 -10.11 -11.92
N LEU A 448 15.95 -11.33 -11.39
CA LEU A 448 17.11 -12.20 -11.60
C LEU A 448 17.32 -12.54 -13.08
N PHE A 449 16.25 -12.60 -13.89
CA PHE A 449 16.35 -12.76 -15.36
C PHE A 449 17.10 -11.62 -16.05
N ARG A 450 17.23 -10.47 -15.39
CA ARG A 450 17.92 -9.30 -15.90
C ARG A 450 19.35 -9.21 -15.40
N SER A 451 19.84 -10.20 -14.65
CA SER A 451 21.15 -10.14 -13.97
C SER A 451 21.25 -9.00 -12.94
N THR A 452 20.17 -8.75 -12.21
CA THR A 452 20.17 -7.86 -11.03
C THR A 452 19.37 -8.46 -9.89
N THR A 453 19.44 -7.84 -8.72
CA THR A 453 18.58 -8.08 -7.56
C THR A 453 18.00 -6.74 -7.09
N CYS A 454 17.00 -6.76 -6.22
CA CYS A 454 16.56 -5.54 -5.55
C CYS A 454 17.65 -4.95 -4.63
N SER A 455 18.61 -5.77 -4.21
CA SER A 455 19.76 -5.35 -3.40
C SER A 455 20.84 -4.60 -4.18
N ASN A 456 20.74 -4.54 -5.51
CA ASN A 456 21.74 -3.90 -6.38
C ASN A 456 21.50 -2.40 -6.62
N PHE A 457 20.58 -1.76 -5.88
CA PHE A 457 20.44 -0.32 -5.95
C PHE A 457 21.64 0.37 -5.29
N ASN A 458 22.17 1.44 -5.90
CA ASN A 458 23.34 2.12 -5.39
C ASN A 458 22.95 3.23 -4.40
N PHE A 459 23.07 2.97 -3.10
CA PHE A 459 22.79 3.95 -2.05
C PHE A 459 23.96 4.89 -1.72
N ILE A 460 25.07 4.85 -2.48
CA ILE A 460 26.18 5.80 -2.30
C ILE A 460 25.76 7.16 -2.85
N THR A 461 25.86 8.21 -2.04
CA THR A 461 25.64 9.59 -2.49
C THR A 461 26.79 10.05 -3.37
N ASN A 462 26.49 10.57 -4.56
CA ASN A 462 27.48 11.29 -5.34
C ASN A 462 27.79 12.60 -4.62
N LYS A 463 29.06 12.82 -4.28
CA LYS A 463 29.53 14.05 -3.64
C LYS A 463 29.39 15.26 -4.55
#